data_AF-A0A8K0N0M3-F1
#
_entry.id   AF-A0A8K0N0M3-F1
#
_cell.length_a   1.000
_cell.length_b   1.000
_cell.length_c   1.000
_cell.angle_alpha   90.00
_cell.angle_beta   90.00
_cell.angle_gamma   90.00
#
_symmetry.space_group_name_H-M   'P 1'
#
loop_
_entity.id
_entity.type
_entity.pdbx_description
1 polymer ?
#
loop_
_entity_poly.entity_id
_entity_poly.type
_entity_poly.pdbx_seq_one_letter_code
_entity_poly.pdbx_strand_id
1 'polypeptide(L)'
;MVVKFLVGPSIMIATSLAVGLQGLLLRVAVIQAALPLAVLSFVYAKEYNVHPEIMSTGVILGIFSSVPITILYYIILGIWK
;
A
#
# COMPACT_ATOMS: atom_id res chain seq x y z
N MET A 1 -8.61 7.11 -1.56
CA MET A 1 -7.49 6.73 -0.66
C MET A 1 -7.73 5.36 -0.01
N VAL A 2 -8.83 5.14 0.71
CA VAL A 2 -9.15 3.83 1.34
C VAL A 2 -9.09 2.66 0.34
N VAL A 3 -9.59 2.87 -0.88
CA VAL A 3 -9.54 1.88 -1.96
C VAL A 3 -8.11 1.39 -2.24
N LYS A 4 -7.10 2.25 -2.19
CA LYS A 4 -5.69 1.86 -2.41
C LYS A 4 -5.24 0.82 -1.38
N PHE A 5 -5.59 1.03 -0.11
CA PHE A 5 -5.17 0.18 1.00
C PHE A 5 -5.91 -1.17 1.05
N LEU A 6 -6.97 -1.33 0.26
CA LEU A 6 -7.65 -2.61 0.07
C LEU A 6 -7.17 -3.28 -1.21
N VAL A 7 -7.19 -2.54 -2.32
CA VAL A 7 -6.87 -3.07 -3.66
C VAL A 7 -5.41 -3.48 -3.77
N GLY A 8 -4.47 -2.66 -3.30
CA GLY A 8 -3.04 -2.96 -3.36
C GLY A 8 -2.69 -4.28 -2.66
N PRO A 9 -3.00 -4.43 -1.36
CA PRO A 9 -2.77 -5.67 -0.63
C PRO A 9 -3.56 -6.86 -1.20
N SER A 10 -4.81 -6.68 -1.63
CA SER A 10 -5.61 -7.78 -2.20
C SER A 10 -5.01 -8.33 -3.49
N ILE A 11 -4.59 -7.44 -4.40
CA ILE A 11 -3.89 -7.82 -5.63
C ILE A 11 -2.59 -8.52 -5.27
N MET A 12 -1.82 -7.98 -4.32
CA MET A 12 -0.56 -8.59 -3.89
C MET A 12 -0.75 -10.00 -3.32
N ILE A 13 -1.78 -10.23 -2.51
CA ILE A 13 -2.11 -11.58 -2.01
C ILE A 13 -2.40 -12.50 -3.19
N ALA A 14 -3.28 -12.09 -4.11
CA ALA A 14 -3.68 -12.90 -5.25
C ALA A 14 -2.48 -13.27 -6.16
N THR A 15 -1.65 -12.28 -6.51
CA THR A 15 -0.47 -12.50 -7.36
C THR A 15 0.61 -13.31 -6.64
N SER A 16 0.84 -13.05 -5.36
CA SER A 16 1.83 -13.78 -4.55
C SER A 16 1.46 -15.26 -4.44
N LEU A 17 0.19 -15.57 -4.16
CA LEU A 17 -0.29 -16.95 -4.13
C LEU A 17 -0.21 -17.63 -5.51
N ALA A 18 -0.53 -16.90 -6.58
CA ALA A 18 -0.44 -17.42 -7.95
C ALA A 18 0.98 -17.85 -8.35
N VAL A 19 2.01 -17.17 -7.83
CA VAL A 19 3.43 -17.51 -8.07
C VAL A 19 4.06 -18.38 -6.97
N GLY A 20 3.26 -18.85 -6.00
CA GLY A 20 3.71 -19.75 -4.93
C GLY A 20 4.48 -19.09 -3.78
N LEU A 21 4.41 -17.76 -3.63
CA LEU A 21 4.97 -17.06 -2.46
C LEU A 21 4.19 -17.41 -1.20
N GLN A 22 4.93 -17.74 -0.14
CA GLN A 22 4.36 -18.22 1.13
C GLN A 22 5.20 -17.76 2.33
N GLY A 23 4.63 -17.89 3.52
CA GLY A 23 5.28 -17.56 4.79
C GLY A 23 5.77 -16.11 4.83
N LEU A 24 7.03 -15.91 5.22
CA LEU A 24 7.61 -14.59 5.43
C LEU A 24 7.58 -13.71 4.16
N LEU A 25 7.84 -14.29 2.98
CA LEU A 25 7.89 -13.52 1.73
C LEU A 25 6.51 -12.97 1.36
N LEU A 26 5.45 -13.78 1.53
CA LEU A 26 4.07 -13.34 1.34
C LEU A 26 3.74 -12.18 2.30
N ARG A 27 4.09 -12.32 3.59
CA ARG A 27 3.82 -11.28 4.59
C ARG A 27 4.50 -9.96 4.24
N VAL A 28 5.79 -10.02 3.90
CA VAL A 28 6.56 -8.83 3.51
C VAL A 28 5.97 -8.18 2.27
N ALA A 29 5.64 -8.97 1.24
CA ALA A 29 5.07 -8.44 0.00
C ALA A 29 3.75 -7.70 0.24
N VAL A 30 2.84 -8.30 1.02
CA VAL A 30 1.54 -7.69 1.33
C VAL A 30 1.68 -6.42 2.17
N ILE A 31 2.59 -6.42 3.16
CA ILE A 31 2.88 -5.22 3.97
C ILE A 31 3.47 -4.11 3.10
N GLN A 32 4.39 -4.42 2.18
CA GLN A 32 4.94 -3.45 1.24
C GLN A 32 3.84 -2.85 0.33
N ALA A 33 2.89 -3.66 -0.11
CA ALA A 33 1.76 -3.20 -0.91
C ALA A 33 0.78 -2.29 -0.12
N ALA A 34 0.78 -2.37 1.21
CA ALA A 34 -0.04 -1.54 2.09
C ALA A 34 0.58 -0.17 2.41
N LEU A 35 1.81 0.11 1.96
CA LEU A 35 2.50 1.36 2.26
C LEU A 35 1.82 2.61 1.63
N PRO A 36 1.96 3.80 2.26
CA PRO A 36 1.36 5.04 1.77
C PRO A 36 1.91 5.45 0.40
N LEU A 37 1.29 6.47 -0.21
CA LEU A 37 1.74 6.94 -1.53
C LEU A 37 3.12 7.60 -1.41
N ALA A 38 4.02 7.31 -2.35
CA ALA A 38 5.33 7.93 -2.35
C ALA A 38 5.22 9.43 -2.64
N VAL A 39 5.93 10.25 -1.86
CA VAL A 39 6.03 11.72 -2.05
C VAL A 39 6.55 12.06 -3.46
N LEU A 40 7.40 11.22 -4.03
CA LEU A 40 7.85 11.34 -5.43
C LEU A 40 6.71 11.40 -6.45
N SER A 41 5.56 10.78 -6.17
CA SER A 41 4.38 10.86 -7.06
C SER A 41 3.85 12.30 -7.16
N PHE A 42 3.94 13.07 -6.06
CA PHE A 42 3.63 14.50 -6.07
C PHE A 42 4.67 15.29 -6.87
N VAL A 43 5.96 14.95 -6.73
CA VAL A 43 7.03 15.59 -7.50
C VAL A 43 6.80 15.38 -9.00
N TYR A 44 6.49 14.16 -9.43
CA TYR A 44 6.17 13.87 -10.83
C TYR A 44 4.89 14.55 -11.31
N ALA A 45 3.83 14.56 -10.49
CA ALA A 45 2.60 15.28 -10.83
C ALA A 45 2.85 16.78 -11.03
N LYS A 46 3.74 17.37 -10.23
CA LYS A 46 4.16 18.77 -10.41
C LYS A 46 5.00 18.95 -11.67
N GLU A 47 5.97 18.06 -11.92
CA GLU A 47 6.85 18.11 -13.09
C GLU A 47 6.07 18.02 -14.41
N TYR A 48 5.07 17.13 -14.47
CA TYR A 48 4.26 16.90 -15.67
C TYR A 48 2.95 17.72 -15.71
N ASN A 49 2.73 18.65 -14.78
CA ASN A 49 1.48 19.43 -14.65
C ASN A 49 0.20 18.57 -14.60
N VAL A 50 0.25 17.43 -13.90
CA VAL A 50 -0.87 16.48 -13.74
C VAL A 50 -1.45 16.56 -12.32
N HIS A 51 -2.25 17.60 -12.05
CA HIS A 51 -3.01 17.79 -10.80
C HIS A 51 -2.25 17.46 -9.49
N PRO A 52 -1.16 18.17 -9.18
CA PRO A 52 -0.34 17.90 -8.00
C PRO A 52 -1.11 17.99 -6.68
N GLU A 53 -2.15 18.82 -6.60
CA GLU A 53 -3.07 18.94 -5.46
C GLU A 53 -3.78 17.62 -5.10
N ILE A 54 -4.14 16.80 -6.09
CA ILE A 54 -4.78 15.48 -5.85
C ILE A 54 -3.74 14.52 -5.25
N MET A 55 -2.52 14.51 -5.80
CA MET A 55 -1.44 13.68 -5.28
C MET A 55 -1.04 14.09 -3.86
N SER A 56 -0.92 15.40 -3.58
CA SER A 56 -0.61 15.94 -2.25
C SER A 56 -1.62 15.49 -1.20
N THR A 57 -2.92 15.64 -1.50
CA THR A 57 -4.00 15.16 -0.63
C THR A 57 -3.88 13.66 -0.36
N GLY A 58 -3.57 12.88 -1.39
CA GLY A 58 -3.33 11.46 -1.27
C GLY A 58 -2.13 11.12 -0.38
N VAL A 59 -1.00 11.78 -0.56
CA VAL A 59 0.20 11.54 0.27
C VAL A 59 -0.11 11.81 1.75
N ILE A 60 -0.73 12.96 2.06
CA ILE A 60 -1.04 13.36 3.44
C ILE A 60 -1.97 12.34 4.10
N LEU A 61 -3.14 12.08 3.50
CA LEU A 61 -4.11 11.13 4.06
C LEU A 61 -3.53 9.71 4.13
N GLY A 62 -2.72 9.33 3.15
CA GLY A 62 -2.05 8.05 3.10
C GLY A 62 -1.11 7.87 4.28
N ILE A 63 -0.27 8.86 4.59
CA ILE A 63 0.68 8.77 5.72
C ILE A 63 -0.09 8.60 7.04
N PHE A 64 -1.08 9.44 7.32
CA PHE A 64 -1.86 9.36 8.56
C PHE A 64 -2.60 8.02 8.73
N SER A 65 -3.21 7.51 7.65
CA SER A 65 -3.97 6.25 7.69
C SER A 65 -3.11 5.00 7.59
N SER A 66 -1.89 5.09 7.05
CA SER A 66 -1.05 3.92 6.77
C SER A 66 -0.63 3.16 8.03
N VAL A 67 -0.31 3.84 9.11
CA VAL A 67 0.16 3.22 10.35
C VAL A 67 -0.88 2.26 10.94
N PRO A 68 -2.12 2.69 11.25
CA PRO A 68 -3.12 1.78 11.79
C PRO A 68 -3.49 0.66 10.82
N ILE A 69 -3.56 0.95 9.52
CA ILE A 69 -3.89 -0.05 8.48
C ILE A 69 -2.80 -1.12 8.38
N THR A 70 -1.53 -0.72 8.37
CA THR A 70 -0.40 -1.66 8.24
C THR A 70 -0.30 -2.56 9.46
N ILE A 71 -0.53 -2.02 10.66
CA ILE A 71 -0.61 -2.81 11.89
C ILE A 71 -1.74 -3.84 11.80
N LEU A 72 -2.91 -3.44 11.31
CA LEU A 72 -4.03 -4.36 11.14
C LEU A 72 -3.67 -5.50 10.17
N TYR A 73 -3.04 -5.20 9.03
CA TYR A 73 -2.56 -6.23 8.11
C TYR A 73 -1.51 -7.14 8.75
N TYR A 74 -0.58 -6.59 9.53
CA TYR A 74 0.40 -7.39 10.24
C TYR A 74 -0.25 -8.38 11.23
N ILE A 75 -1.27 -7.93 11.98
CA ILE A 75 -2.03 -8.79 12.90
C ILE A 75 -2.77 -9.89 12.12
N ILE A 76 -3.49 -9.53 11.07
CA ILE A 76 -4.25 -10.49 10.24
C ILE A 76 -3.31 -11.55 9.65
N LEU A 77 -2.20 -11.11 9.06
CA LEU A 77 -1.20 -12.00 8.45
C LEU A 77 -0.41 -12.80 9.49
N GLY A 78 -0.26 -12.30 10.71
CA GLY A 78 0.39 -13.02 11.81
C GLY A 78 -0.46 -14.15 12.38
N ILE A 79 -1.79 -14.00 12.34
CA ILE A 79 -2.74 -15.07 12.67
C ILE A 79 -2.76 -16.15 11.58
N TRP A 80 -2.56 -15.73 10.32
CA TRP A 80 -2.47 -16.60 9.16
C TRP A 80 -1.07 -17.22 9.07
N LYS A 81 -0.91 -18.36 9.75
CA LYS A 81 0.36 -19.03 10.09
C LYS A 81 1.30 -19.25 8.90
#